data_AF-A0A1Z8WTA2-F1
#
_entry.id   AF-A0A1Z8WTA2-F1
#
_cell.length_a   1.000
_cell.length_b   1.000
_cell.length_c   1.000
_cell.angle_alpha   90.00
_cell.angle_beta   90.00
_cell.angle_gamma   90.00
#
_symmetry.space_group_name_H-M   'P 1'
#
loop_
_entity.id
_entity.type
_entity.pdbx_description
1 polymer ?
#
loop_
_entity_poly.entity_id
_entity_poly.type
_entity_poly.pdbx_seq_one_letter_code
_entity_poly.pdbx_strand_id
1 'polypeptide(L)' 'MKIGDLVKNLKSDRGLLGLIVDWTDNRWPDNFQVANHPIVLWLDGCTTWIEAHHVEVICESR' A
#
# COMPACT_ATOMS: atom_id res chain seq x y z
N MET A 1 4.18 8.16 4.79
CA MET A 1 3.74 6.79 4.42
C MET A 1 4.46 5.78 5.29
N LYS A 2 3.75 5.22 6.27
CA LYS A 2 4.20 4.24 7.26
C LYS A 2 3.06 3.27 7.58
N ILE A 3 3.36 2.20 8.31
CA ILE A 3 2.34 1.26 8.81
C ILE A 3 1.32 2.02 9.65
N GLY A 4 0.03 1.74 9.42
CA GLY A 4 -1.11 2.40 10.03
C GLY A 4 -1.60 3.64 9.28
N ASP A 5 -0.90 4.14 8.27
CA ASP A 5 -1.41 5.25 7.46
C ASP A 5 -2.63 4.79 6.64
N LEU A 6 -3.64 5.65 6.55
CA LEU A 6 -4.76 5.48 5.64
C LEU A 6 -4.38 6.05 4.27
N VAL A 7 -4.51 5.23 3.24
CA VAL A 7 -4.15 5.56 1.87
C VAL A 7 -5.33 5.42 0.91
N LYS A 8 -5.25 6.16 -0.20
CA LYS A 8 -6.15 6.07 -1.34
C LYS A 8 -5.41 5.47 -2.54
N ASN A 9 -6.02 4.50 -3.20
CA ASN A 9 -5.51 3.90 -4.43
C ASN A 9 -5.79 4.84 -5.63
N LEU A 10 -4.74 5.32 -6.28
CA LEU A 10 -4.80 6.21 -7.45
C LEU A 10 -5.06 5.47 -8.77
N LYS A 11 -4.85 4.15 -8.83
CA LYS A 11 -5.21 3.30 -9.99
C LYS A 11 -6.69 2.96 -10.04
N SER A 12 -7.40 3.09 -8.93
CA SER A 12 -8.84 2.81 -8.86
C SER A 12 -9.63 4.07 -9.20
N ASP A 13 -10.45 4.02 -10.25
CA ASP A 13 -11.35 5.12 -10.62
C ASP A 13 -12.31 5.54 -9.48
N ARG A 14 -12.57 4.61 -8.55
CA ARG A 14 -13.44 4.84 -7.38
C ARG A 14 -12.67 5.30 -6.14
N GLY A 15 -11.34 5.37 -6.19
CA GLY A 15 -10.52 5.81 -5.08
C GLY A 15 -10.60 4.88 -3.86
N LEU A 16 -10.43 3.58 -4.08
CA LEU A 16 -10.45 2.57 -3.03
C LEU A 16 -9.49 2.95 -1.89
N LEU A 17 -10.01 2.96 -0.66
CA LEU A 17 -9.23 3.28 0.53
C LEU A 17 -8.68 2.00 1.17
N GLY A 18 -7.56 2.13 1.85
CA GLY A 18 -6.95 1.03 2.59
C GLY A 18 -5.96 1.50 3.64
N LEU A 19 -5.57 0.59 4.52
CA LEU A 19 -4.60 0.81 5.59
C LEU A 19 -3.28 0.15 5.23
N ILE A 20 -2.16 0.84 5.40
CA ILE A 20 -0.85 0.20 5.28
C ILE A 20 -0.65 -0.72 6.46
N VAL A 21 -0.41 -2.00 6.19
CA VAL A 21 -0.23 -3.03 7.23
C VAL A 21 1.17 -3.61 7.25
N ASP A 22 1.90 -3.54 6.14
CA ASP A 22 3.28 -4.03 6.03
C ASP A 22 3.98 -3.40 4.81
N TRP A 23 5.23 -3.80 4.57
CA TRP A 23 6.01 -3.43 3.39
C TRP A 23 6.62 -4.68 2.77
N THR A 24 6.71 -4.71 1.43
CA THR A 24 7.47 -5.76 0.76
C THR A 24 8.94 -5.67 1.18
N ASP A 25 9.56 -6.83 1.31
CA ASP A 25 10.97 -6.97 1.69
C ASP A 25 11.66 -8.06 0.85
N ASN A 26 12.92 -8.34 1.17
CA ASN A 26 13.76 -9.32 0.48
C ASN A 26 13.24 -10.77 0.56
N ARG A 27 12.16 -11.05 1.30
CA ARG A 27 11.54 -12.38 1.40
C ARG A 27 10.49 -12.60 0.30
N TRP A 28 10.18 -11.58 -0.49
CA TRP A 28 9.27 -11.69 -1.63
C TRP A 28 10.05 -12.14 -2.88
N PRO A 29 9.67 -13.26 -3.53
CA PRO A 29 10.51 -13.97 -4.50
C PRO A 29 10.78 -13.21 -5.81
N ASP A 30 10.06 -12.13 -6.09
CA ASP A 30 10.25 -11.33 -7.29
C ASP A 30 11.29 -10.23 -7.06
N ASN A 31 12.56 -10.62 -7.19
CA ASN A 31 13.79 -9.82 -7.09
C ASN A 31 13.95 -8.72 -8.17
N PHE A 32 12.86 -8.10 -8.62
CA PHE A 32 12.87 -6.85 -9.39
C PHE A 32 12.58 -5.61 -8.52
N GLN A 33 12.40 -5.78 -7.21
CA GLN A 33 12.05 -4.71 -6.29
C GLN A 33 13.26 -3.79 -6.03
N VAL A 34 13.47 -2.82 -6.92
CA VAL A 34 14.37 -1.68 -6.70
C VAL A 34 13.86 -0.78 -5.55
N ALA A 35 12.63 -1.00 -5.06
CA ALA A 35 12.03 -0.27 -3.94
C ALA A 35 11.07 -1.13 -3.13
N ASN A 36 11.01 -0.88 -1.81
CA ASN A 36 9.99 -1.43 -0.92
C ASN A 36 8.61 -0.85 -1.30
N HIS A 37 7.61 -1.72 -1.45
CA HIS A 37 6.24 -1.36 -1.80
C HIS A 37 5.32 -1.55 -0.59
N PRO A 38 4.37 -0.63 -0.33
CA PRO A 38 3.42 -0.80 0.75
C PRO A 38 2.49 -2.00 0.48
N ILE A 39 2.25 -2.77 1.54
CA ILE A 39 1.20 -3.79 1.60
C ILE A 39 0.00 -3.16 2.29
N VAL A 40 -1.14 -3.16 1.60
CA VAL A 40 -2.34 -2.44 2.01
C VAL A 40 -3.48 -3.43 2.23
N LEU A 41 -4.14 -3.31 3.38
CA LEU A 41 -5.45 -3.90 3.64
C LEU A 41 -6.51 -2.93 3.13
N TRP A 42 -7.14 -3.28 2.02
CA TRP A 42 -8.19 -2.48 1.40
C TRP A 42 -9.52 -2.66 2.14
N LEU A 43 -10.39 -1.64 2.06
CA LEU A 43 -11.71 -1.67 2.70
C LEU A 43 -12.68 -2.71 2.09
N ASP A 44 -12.33 -3.28 0.94
CA ASP A 44 -13.06 -4.43 0.36
C ASP A 44 -12.66 -5.78 0.99
N GLY A 45 -11.70 -5.78 1.92
CA GLY A 45 -11.21 -6.95 2.63
C GLY A 45 -10.02 -7.64 1.95
N CYS A 46 -9.58 -7.20 0.78
CA CYS A 46 -8.40 -7.74 0.12
C CYS A 46 -7.12 -7.13 0.70
N THR A 47 -6.05 -7.93 0.77
CA THR A 47 -4.70 -7.45 1.10
C THR A 47 -3.79 -7.63 -0.10
N THR A 48 -3.20 -6.55 -0.60
CA THR A 48 -2.26 -6.60 -1.73
C THR A 48 -1.12 -5.61 -1.55
N TRP A 49 0.01 -5.86 -2.22
CA TRP A 49 1.02 -4.83 -2.40
C TRP A 49 0.62 -3.87 -3.54
N ILE A 50 1.17 -2.67 -3.52
CA ILE A 50 0.97 -1.67 -4.58
C ILE A 50 2.20 -0.76 -4.67
N GLU A 51 2.55 -0.32 -5.88
CA GLU A 51 3.67 0.61 -6.06
C GLU A 51 3.39 1.92 -5.32
N ALA A 52 4.39 2.46 -4.60
CA ALA A 52 4.21 3.61 -3.73
C ALA A 52 3.67 4.87 -4.44
N HIS A 53 3.97 5.06 -5.74
CA HIS A 53 3.47 6.20 -6.51
C HIS A 53 1.99 6.05 -6.95
N HIS A 54 1.38 4.88 -6.74
CA HIS A 54 -0.05 4.63 -6.98
C HIS A 54 -0.91 4.76 -5.71
N VAL A 55 -0.32 5.23 -4.61
CA VAL A 55 -1.05 5.49 -3.37
C VAL A 55 -0.75 6.89 -2.84
N GLU A 56 -1.79 7.52 -2.33
CA GLU A 56 -1.73 8.82 -1.67
C GLU A 56 -2.10 8.65 -0.20
N VAL A 57 -1.29 9.19 0.72
CA VAL A 57 -1.63 9.21 2.15
C VAL A 57 -2.67 10.29 2.39
N ILE A 58 -3.83 9.90 2.92
CA ILE A 58 -4.93 10.82 3.21
C ILE A 58 -5.13 11.06 4.71
N CYS A 59 -4.61 10.17 5.55
CA CYS A 59 -4.53 10.35 6.99
C CYS A 59 -3.29 9.61 7.52
N GLU A 60 -2.42 10.33 8.22
CA GLU A 60 -1.23 9.74 8.83
C GLU A 60 -1.58 9.12 10.19
N SER A 61 -1.02 7.94 10.46
CA SER A 61 -1.04 7.40 11.82
C SER A 61 -0.14 8.24 12.72
N ARG A 62 -0.46 8.32 14.02
CA ARG A 62 0.42 8.96 15.00
C ARG A 62 1.58 8.06 15.35
#